data_AF-A0A350PGI1-F1
#
_entry.id   AF-A0A350PGI1-F1
#
_cell.length_a   1.000
_cell.length_b   1.000
_cell.length_c   1.000
_cell.angle_alpha   90.00
_cell.angle_beta   90.00
_cell.angle_gamma   90.00
#
_symmetry.space_group_name_H-M   'P 1'
#
loop_
_entity.id
_entity.type
_entity.pdbx_description
1 polymer ?
#
loop_
_entity_poly.entity_id
_entity_poly.type
_entity_poly.pdbx_seq_one_letter_code
_entity_poly.pdbx_strand_id
1 'polypeptide(L)' 'MANEGDFLVDMAQPLTNLIFYMLEPQSDDGLVTWNFFDEYFEKNGVNEKNVIYPVFKYYED' A
#
# COMPACT_ATOMS: atom_id res chain seq x y z
N MET A 1 3.60 10.94 9.70
CA MET A 1 3.51 12.13 8.83
C MET A 1 3.99 11.73 7.46
N ALA A 2 3.26 12.07 6.40
CA ALA A 2 3.71 11.86 5.03
C ALA A 2 4.99 12.67 4.78
N ASN A 3 5.96 12.07 4.11
CA ASN A 3 7.23 12.69 3.75
C ASN A 3 7.21 13.12 2.28
N GLU A 4 8.21 13.89 1.88
CA GLU A 4 8.42 14.24 0.48
C GLU A 4 8.56 12.95 -0.37
N GLY A 5 7.72 12.83 -1.39
CA GLY A 5 7.62 11.64 -2.25
C GLY A 5 6.45 10.71 -1.94
N ASP A 6 5.77 10.88 -0.81
CA ASP A 6 4.56 10.11 -0.49
C ASP A 6 3.35 10.66 -1.27
N PHE A 7 2.47 9.75 -1.69
CA PHE A 7 1.21 10.10 -2.35
C PHE A 7 0.05 9.97 -1.35
N LEU A 8 -0.73 11.05 -1.19
CA LEU A 8 -1.98 11.02 -0.46
C LEU A 8 -3.12 10.64 -1.39
N VAL A 9 -3.77 9.53 -1.10
CA VAL A 9 -4.93 9.05 -1.85
C VAL A 9 -6.19 9.42 -1.08
N ASP A 10 -6.97 10.34 -1.63
CA ASP A 10 -8.24 10.74 -1.02
C ASP A 10 -9.28 9.62 -1.14
N MET A 11 -9.92 9.31 -0.01
CA MET A 11 -10.97 8.30 0.09
C MET A 11 -12.39 8.88 -0.06
N ALA A 12 -12.55 10.17 -0.35
CA ALA A 12 -13.84 10.80 -0.66
C ALA A 12 -14.15 10.80 -2.17
N GLN A 13 -13.85 9.70 -2.89
CA GLN A 13 -14.07 9.59 -4.33
C GLN A 13 -15.01 8.43 -4.71
N PRO A 14 -15.64 8.45 -5.91
CA PRO A 14 -16.64 7.44 -6.30
C PRO A 14 -16.14 5.98 -6.26
N LEU A 15 -14.85 5.76 -6.50
CA LEU A 15 -14.23 4.43 -6.58
C LEU A 15 -13.45 4.04 -5.32
N THR A 16 -13.72 4.69 -4.19
CA THR A 16 -13.05 4.42 -2.90
C THR A 16 -13.01 2.95 -2.51
N ASN A 17 -14.12 2.22 -2.66
CA ASN A 17 -14.16 0.81 -2.27
C ASN A 17 -13.15 -0.01 -3.08
N LEU A 18 -13.05 0.24 -4.40
CA LEU A 18 -12.08 -0.44 -5.26
C LEU A 18 -10.64 -0.12 -4.84
N ILE A 19 -10.33 1.16 -4.62
CA ILE A 19 -9.01 1.60 -4.20
C ILE A 19 -8.63 0.97 -2.85
N PHE A 20 -9.56 0.93 -1.90
CA PHE A 20 -9.36 0.30 -0.61
C PHE A 20 -9.00 -1.18 -0.75
N TYR A 21 -9.74 -1.94 -1.58
CA TYR A 21 -9.42 -3.35 -1.83
C TYR A 21 -8.07 -3.54 -2.54
N MET A 22 -7.69 -2.64 -3.45
CA MET A 22 -6.41 -2.72 -4.17
C MET A 22 -5.20 -2.46 -3.27
N LEU A 23 -5.36 -1.57 -2.28
CA LEU A 23 -4.30 -1.14 -1.36
C LEU A 23 -4.26 -1.91 -0.04
N GLU A 24 -5.26 -2.74 0.27
CA GLU A 24 -5.25 -3.57 1.47
C GLU A 24 -4.37 -4.82 1.25
N PRO A 25 -3.28 -5.00 2.02
CA PRO A 25 -2.32 -6.08 1.78
C PRO A 25 -2.88 -7.48 2.03
N GLN A 26 -3.98 -7.60 2.78
CA GLN A 26 -4.67 -8.87 3.02
C GLN A 26 -5.79 -9.17 2.00
N SER A 27 -5.97 -8.29 1.01
CA SER A 27 -6.95 -8.51 -0.05
C SER A 27 -6.49 -9.62 -1.00
N ASP A 28 -7.36 -10.60 -1.24
CA ASP A 28 -7.08 -11.71 -2.16
C ASP A 28 -6.90 -11.23 -3.62
N ASP A 29 -7.44 -10.07 -3.98
CA ASP A 29 -7.37 -9.47 -5.32
C ASP A 29 -6.85 -8.02 -5.25
N GLY A 30 -5.68 -7.85 -4.62
CA GLY A 30 -5.01 -6.56 -4.43
C GLY A 30 -3.67 -6.47 -5.14
N LEU A 31 -3.08 -5.26 -5.12
CA LEU A 31 -1.79 -4.98 -5.78
C LEU A 31 -0.63 -5.83 -5.25
N VAL A 32 -0.71 -6.28 -3.99
CA VAL A 32 0.26 -7.22 -3.41
C VAL A 32 0.16 -8.57 -4.10
N THR A 33 -1.03 -9.15 -4.18
CA THR A 33 -1.28 -10.45 -4.85
C THR A 33 -0.93 -10.38 -6.33
N TRP A 34 -1.04 -9.21 -6.95
CA TRP A 34 -0.66 -8.98 -8.33
C TRP A 34 0.84 -8.72 -8.55
N ASN A 35 1.66 -8.79 -7.50
CA ASN A 35 3.12 -8.61 -7.55
C ASN A 35 3.58 -7.18 -7.90
N PHE A 36 2.71 -6.17 -7.72
CA PHE A 36 3.05 -4.76 -8.05
C PHE A 36 4.17 -4.21 -7.14
N PHE A 37 4.25 -4.66 -5.89
CA PHE A 37 5.20 -4.17 -4.89
C PHE A 37 6.47 -5.03 -4.76
N ASP A 38 6.67 -6.04 -5.60
CA ASP A 38 7.77 -7.00 -5.48
C ASP A 38 9.14 -6.32 -5.52
N GLU A 39 9.36 -5.39 -6.46
CA GLU A 39 10.61 -4.65 -6.56
C GLU A 39 10.93 -3.88 -5.26
N TYR A 40 9.90 -3.32 -4.60
CA TYR A 40 10.06 -2.65 -3.33
C TYR A 40 10.41 -3.66 -2.22
N PHE A 41 9.73 -4.80 -2.15
CA PHE A 41 9.99 -5.82 -1.13
C PHE A 41 11.38 -6.46 -1.27
N GLU A 42 11.79 -6.78 -2.49
CA GLU A 42 13.11 -7.32 -2.79
C GLU A 42 14.22 -6.35 -2.38
N LYS A 43 14.13 -5.08 -2.79
CA LYS A 43 15.09 -4.04 -2.40
C LYS A 43 15.18 -3.83 -0.89
N ASN A 44 14.11 -4.12 -0.15
CA ASN A 44 14.06 -4.00 1.29
C ASN A 44 14.39 -5.31 2.03
N GLY A 45 14.72 -6.39 1.32
CA GLY A 45 15.19 -7.65 1.90
C GLY A 45 14.09 -8.53 2.49
N VAL A 46 12.92 -8.61 1.84
CA VAL A 46 11.77 -9.41 2.31
C VAL A 46 12.10 -10.89 2.55
N ASN A 47 13.12 -11.42 1.85
CA ASN A 47 13.58 -12.81 2.02
C ASN A 47 14.38 -13.04 3.33
N GLU A 48 14.84 -11.97 3.98
CA GLU A 48 15.71 -12.04 5.15
C GLU A 48 15.05 -11.49 6.42
N LYS A 49 14.09 -10.56 6.25
CA LYS A 49 13.42 -9.87 7.36
C LYS A 49 12.02 -9.43 6.97
N ASN A 50 11.23 -9.11 7.99
CA ASN A 50 9.94 -8.45 7.80
C ASN A 50 10.16 -7.06 7.18
N VAL A 51 9.44 -6.77 6.11
CA VAL A 51 9.44 -5.47 5.42
C VAL A 51 8.12 -4.76 5.70
N ILE A 52 8.21 -3.46 5.99
CA ILE A 52 7.02 -2.62 6.20
C ILE A 52 6.31 -2.43 4.86
N TYR A 53 5.00 -2.69 4.87
CA TYR A 53 4.14 -2.47 3.72
C TYR A 53 4.11 -0.98 3.33
N PRO A 54 4.26 -0.60 2.05
CA PRO A 54 4.44 0.79 1.65
C PRO A 54 3.15 1.63 1.65
N VAL A 55 2.01 1.06 2.08
CA VAL A 55 0.75 1.79 2.20
C VAL A 55 0.31 1.82 3.67
N PHE A 56 -0.04 3.00 4.17
CA PHE A 56 -0.52 3.20 5.53
C PHE A 56 -1.80 4.04 5.54
N LYS A 57 -2.66 3.78 6.52
CA LYS A 57 -3.88 4.56 6.74
C LYS A 57 -3.50 5.84 7.49
N TYR A 58 -3.88 6.98 6.94
CA TYR A 58 -3.66 8.29 7.53
C TYR A 58 -4.99 8.85 8.01
N TYR A 59 -5.06 9.23 9.28
CA TYR A 59 -6.22 9.82 9.91
C TYR A 59 -5.83 11.24 10.35
N GLU A 60 -6.54 12.25 9.89
CA GLU A 60 -6.47 13.60 10.44
C GLU A 60 -7.57 13.74 11.49
N ASP A 61 -7.22 14.24 12.68
CA ASP A 61 -8.15 14.53 13.78
C ASP A 61 -9.04 15.76 13.48
#